data_AF-X1HZI0-F1
#
_entry.id   AF-X1HZI0-F1
#
_cell.length_a   1.000
_cell.length_b   1.000
_cell.length_c   1.000
_cell.angle_alpha   90.00
_cell.angle_beta   90.00
_cell.angle_gamma   90.00
#
_symmetry.space_group_name_H-M   'P 1'
#
loop_
_entity.id
_entity.type
_entity.pdbx_description
1 polymer ?
#
loop_
_entity_poly.entity_id
_entity_poly.type
_entity_poly.pdbx_seq_one_letter_code
_entity_poly.pdbx_strand_id
1 'polypeptide(L)'
;MPAEGYIAVTFEFRKEGRRWVAYCEELGTATYGRSIPEAEKKLEEAVCLHLNTLEDVGERARFFKENSIKLHRQRPTPALSLPTPIRRETFYKPHIQRVPELVN
;
A
#
# COMPACT_ATOMS: atom_id res chain seq x y z
N MET A 1 -10.95 -19.63 11.57
CA MET A 1 -10.78 -18.20 11.25
C MET A 1 -9.59 -18.13 10.31
N PRO A 2 -9.72 -17.56 9.09
CA PRO A 2 -8.56 -17.41 8.22
C PRO A 2 -7.53 -16.61 9.01
N ALA A 3 -6.29 -17.10 9.05
CA ALA A 3 -5.27 -16.40 9.79
C ALA A 3 -5.09 -15.01 9.15
N GLU A 4 -4.83 -13.97 9.95
CA GLU A 4 -4.78 -12.60 9.44
C GLU A 4 -3.32 -12.17 9.32
N GLY A 5 -2.92 -11.78 8.12
CA GLY A 5 -1.62 -11.20 7.84
C GLY A 5 -1.69 -9.68 7.68
N TYR A 6 -0.55 -9.04 7.83
CA TYR A 6 -0.35 -7.62 7.62
C TYR A 6 0.79 -7.43 6.63
N ILE A 7 0.59 -6.56 5.65
CA ILE A 7 1.68 -6.07 4.81
C ILE A 7 1.92 -4.60 5.15
N ALA A 8 3.19 -4.22 5.14
CA ALA A 8 3.60 -2.83 5.21
C ALA A 8 3.93 -2.37 3.78
N VAL A 9 3.26 -1.32 3.33
CA VAL A 9 3.49 -0.69 2.03
C VAL A 9 3.71 0.81 2.21
N THR A 10 4.25 1.46 1.20
CA THR A 10 4.70 2.85 1.24
C THR A 10 3.84 3.66 0.28
N PHE A 11 3.06 4.59 0.84
CA PHE A 11 2.26 5.51 0.05
C PHE A 11 3.04 6.81 -0.19
N GLU A 12 3.31 7.10 -1.45
CA GLU A 12 3.83 8.36 -1.94
C GLU A 12 2.65 9.26 -2.34
N PHE A 13 2.64 10.50 -1.87
CA PHE A 13 1.72 11.53 -2.31
C PHE A 13 2.49 12.67 -2.95
N ARG A 14 2.18 12.96 -4.22
CA ARG A 14 2.78 14.08 -4.95
C ARG A 14 1.71 15.01 -5.49
N LYS A 15 2.00 16.31 -5.49
CA LYS A 15 1.11 17.30 -6.08
C LYS A 15 1.42 17.46 -7.57
N GLU A 16 0.44 17.21 -8.43
CA GLU A 16 0.54 17.44 -9.87
C GLU A 16 -0.49 18.48 -10.32
N GLY A 17 -0.01 19.72 -10.50
CA GLY A 17 -0.85 20.85 -10.86
C GLY A 17 -1.95 21.09 -9.83
N ARG A 18 -3.21 20.79 -10.22
CA ARG A 18 -4.41 20.96 -9.38
C ARG A 18 -4.87 19.68 -8.68
N ARG A 19 -4.17 18.56 -8.84
CA ARG A 19 -4.54 17.26 -8.28
C ARG A 19 -3.42 16.69 -7.42
N TRP A 20 -3.79 15.75 -6.56
CA TRP A 20 -2.87 14.92 -5.79
C TRP A 20 -2.83 13.54 -6.40
N VAL A 21 -1.62 13.01 -6.58
CA VAL A 21 -1.38 11.63 -6.98
C VAL A 21 -0.96 10.88 -5.72
N ALA A 22 -1.65 9.78 -5.42
CA ALA A 22 -1.24 8.82 -4.41
C ALA A 22 -0.72 7.58 -5.13
N TYR A 23 0.46 7.09 -4.74
CA TYR A 23 1.15 5.98 -5.37
C TYR A 23 1.63 4.99 -4.31
N CYS A 24 1.38 3.70 -4.50
CA CYS A 24 1.91 2.63 -3.68
C CYS A 24 3.13 2.04 -4.38
N GLU A 25 4.32 2.21 -3.79
CA GLU A 25 5.59 1.82 -4.42
C GLU A 25 5.67 0.30 -4.66
N GLU A 26 5.22 -0.49 -3.71
CA GLU A 26 5.36 -1.94 -3.72
C GLU A 26 4.33 -2.63 -4.64
N LEU A 27 3.16 -2.00 -4.85
CA LEU A 27 2.10 -2.54 -5.71
C LEU A 27 2.07 -1.88 -7.09
N GLY A 28 2.90 -0.87 -7.34
CA GLY A 28 2.89 -0.08 -8.57
C GLY A 28 1.53 0.56 -8.89
N THR A 29 0.71 0.78 -7.87
CA THR A 29 -0.69 1.22 -8.03
C THR A 29 -0.80 2.71 -7.73
N ALA A 30 -1.41 3.47 -8.63
CA ALA A 30 -1.56 4.92 -8.50
C ALA A 30 -3.04 5.35 -8.56
N THR A 31 -3.40 6.38 -7.81
CA THR A 31 -4.73 7.01 -7.86
C THR A 31 -4.62 8.54 -7.82
N TYR A 32 -5.69 9.21 -8.26
CA TYR A 32 -5.78 10.67 -8.27
C TYR A 32 -6.92 11.17 -7.40
N GLY A 33 -6.65 12.24 -6.64
CA GLY A 33 -7.63 12.94 -5.81
C GLY A 33 -7.53 14.45 -5.96
N ARG A 34 -8.59 15.16 -5.56
CA ARG A 34 -8.57 16.63 -5.43
C ARG A 34 -7.90 17.07 -4.13
N SER A 35 -7.76 16.16 -3.17
CA SER A 35 -7.08 16.34 -1.89
C SER A 35 -6.27 15.09 -1.52
N ILE A 36 -5.34 15.22 -0.57
CA ILE A 36 -4.57 14.09 -0.02
C ILE A 36 -5.52 13.02 0.55
N PRO A 37 -6.50 13.33 1.42
CA PRO A 37 -7.40 12.30 1.98
C PRO A 37 -8.23 11.58 0.91
N GLU A 38 -8.63 12.28 -0.15
CA GLU A 38 -9.36 11.65 -1.26
C GLU A 38 -8.47 10.69 -2.06
N ALA A 39 -7.24 11.11 -2.39
CA ALA A 39 -6.29 10.28 -3.10
C ALA A 39 -5.89 9.06 -2.27
N GLU A 40 -5.66 9.26 -0.97
CA GLU A 40 -5.37 8.21 0.00
C GLU A 40 -6.48 7.15 0.06
N LYS A 41 -7.72 7.56 0.29
CA LYS A 41 -8.86 6.64 0.34
C LYS A 41 -8.98 5.80 -0.94
N LYS A 42 -8.83 6.43 -2.11
CA LYS A 42 -8.85 5.72 -3.38
C LYS A 42 -7.69 4.75 -3.52
N LEU A 43 -6.50 5.13 -3.05
CA LEU A 43 -5.33 4.25 -3.07
C LEU A 43 -5.54 3.04 -2.15
N GLU A 44 -6.08 3.23 -0.95
CA GLU A 44 -6.43 2.12 -0.04
C GLU A 44 -7.41 1.14 -0.69
N GLU A 45 -8.47 1.64 -1.33
CA GLU A 45 -9.44 0.83 -2.06
C GLU A 45 -8.77 0.08 -3.23
N ALA A 46 -7.92 0.75 -4.00
CA ALA A 46 -7.21 0.15 -5.13
C ALA A 46 -6.21 -0.92 -4.67
N VAL A 47 -5.49 -0.68 -3.58
CA VAL A 47 -4.57 -1.65 -2.96
C VAL A 47 -5.35 -2.89 -2.49
N CYS A 48 -6.47 -2.69 -1.79
CA CYS A 48 -7.32 -3.80 -1.35
C CYS A 48 -7.81 -4.64 -2.54
N LEU A 49 -8.30 -3.98 -3.60
CA LEU A 49 -8.77 -4.65 -4.81
C LEU A 49 -7.64 -5.42 -5.52
N HIS A 50 -6.45 -4.82 -5.63
CA HIS A 50 -5.28 -5.47 -6.24
C HIS A 50 -4.93 -6.76 -5.49
N LEU A 51 -4.87 -6.70 -4.15
CA LEU A 51 -4.51 -7.86 -3.31
C LEU A 51 -5.57 -8.97 -3.40
N ASN A 52 -6.86 -8.61 -3.39
CA ASN A 52 -7.94 -9.58 -3.58
C ASN A 52 -7.85 -10.24 -4.95
N THR A 53 -7.56 -9.46 -6.00
CA THR A 53 -7.40 -10.01 -7.35
C THR A 53 -6.23 -10.98 -7.42
N LEU A 54 -5.08 -10.64 -6.81
CA LEU A 54 -3.92 -11.53 -6.71
C LEU A 54 -4.21 -12.83 -5.96
N GLU A 55 -5.08 -12.78 -4.96
CA GLU A 55 -5.55 -13.96 -4.23
C GLU A 55 -6.48 -14.81 -5.08
N ASP A 56 -7.45 -14.20 -5.78
CA ASP A 56 -8.38 -14.89 -6.68
C ASP A 56 -7.66 -15.62 -7.83
N VAL A 57 -6.54 -15.08 -8.32
CA VAL A 57 -5.71 -15.73 -9.35
C VAL A 57 -4.61 -16.64 -8.78
N GLY A 58 -4.44 -16.72 -7.46
CA GLY A 58 -3.40 -17.51 -6.80
C GLY A 58 -1.96 -16.99 -6.94
N GLU A 59 -1.77 -15.78 -7.46
CA GLU A 59 -0.45 -15.18 -7.73
C GLU A 59 0.11 -14.37 -6.55
N ARG A 60 -0.67 -14.17 -5.47
CA ARG A 60 -0.29 -13.34 -4.32
C ARG A 60 1.09 -13.70 -3.73
N ALA A 61 1.37 -14.99 -3.54
CA ALA A 61 2.66 -15.44 -2.98
C ALA A 61 3.84 -15.11 -3.90
N ARG A 62 3.66 -15.32 -5.21
CA ARG A 62 4.68 -15.02 -6.22
C ARG A 62 4.92 -13.52 -6.31
N PHE A 63 3.85 -12.73 -6.37
CA PHE A 63 3.91 -11.27 -6.41
C PHE A 63 4.65 -10.71 -5.20
N PHE A 64 4.38 -11.22 -3.99
CA PHE A 64 5.08 -10.79 -2.78
C PHE A 64 6.57 -11.11 -2.83
N LYS A 65 6.94 -12.28 -3.36
CA LYS A 65 8.34 -12.68 -3.53
C LYS A 65 9.07 -11.81 -4.55
N GLU A 66 8.42 -11.48 -5.68
CA GLU A 66 9.00 -10.65 -6.74
C GLU A 66 9.13 -9.18 -6.31
N ASN A 67 8.15 -8.64 -5.58
CA ASN A 67 8.14 -7.25 -5.12
C ASN A 67 8.74 -7.06 -3.71
N SER A 68 9.37 -8.09 -3.15
CA SER A 68 9.99 -8.06 -1.81
C SER A 68 9.04 -7.63 -0.67
N ILE A 69 7.74 -7.88 -0.83
CA ILE A 69 6.71 -7.57 0.17
C ILE A 69 6.75 -8.62 1.27
N LYS A 70 6.97 -8.18 2.51
CA LYS A 70 6.97 -9.08 3.68
C LYS A 70 5.58 -9.19 4.27
N LEU A 71 5.11 -10.43 4.38
CA LEU A 71 3.90 -10.75 5.13
C LEU A 71 4.24 -10.89 6.62
N HIS A 72 3.62 -10.07 7.45
CA HIS A 72 3.75 -10.10 8.89
C HIS A 72 2.52 -10.75 9.53
N ARG A 73 2.71 -11.74 10.39
CA ARG A 73 1.60 -12.38 11.15
C ARG A 73 1.04 -11.50 12.27
N GLN A 74 1.81 -10.51 12.70
CA GLN A 74 1.41 -9.53 13.69
C GLN A 74 1.47 -8.16 13.04
N ARG A 75 0.58 -7.25 13.43
CA ARG A 75 0.60 -5.87 12.95
C ARG A 75 2.00 -5.29 13.18
N PRO A 76 2.80 -5.03 12.13
CA PRO A 76 4.12 -4.47 12.34
C PRO A 76 3.92 -3.10 12.97
N THR A 77 4.51 -2.87 14.13
CA THR A 77 4.55 -1.52 14.69
C THR A 77 5.37 -0.70 13.71
N PRO A 78 4.79 0.29 13.01
CA PRO A 78 5.59 1.11 12.13
C PRO A 78 6.57 1.84 13.05
N ALA A 79 7.85 1.51 12.97
CA ALA A 79 8.87 2.43 13.43
C ALA A 79 8.60 3.70 12.63
N LEU A 80 8.03 4.71 13.30
CA LEU A 80 7.65 6.01 12.74
C LEU A 80 8.89 6.59 12.06
N SER A 81 9.10 6.20 10.82
CA SER A 81 10.06 6.79 9.92
C SER A 81 9.37 8.09 9.57
N LEU A 82 9.75 9.14 10.31
CA LEU A 82 9.27 10.49 10.10
C LEU A 82 9.23 10.74 8.59
N PRO A 83 8.10 11.24 8.03
CA PRO A 83 8.01 11.55 6.62
C PRO A 83 9.20 12.45 6.31
N THR A 84 10.20 11.92 5.62
CA THR A 84 11.41 12.65 5.32
C THR A 84 11.10 13.39 4.03
N PRO A 85 10.93 14.72 4.06
CA PRO A 85 10.71 15.46 2.83
C PRO A 85 12.02 15.48 2.05
N ILE A 86 12.24 14.46 1.20
CA ILE A 86 13.39 14.42 0.29
C ILE A 86 13.18 15.45 -0.84
N ARG A 87 11.93 15.82 -1.15
CA ARG A 87 11.54 16.90 -2.05
C ARG A 87 10.31 17.66 -1.52
N ARG A 88 10.28 18.98 -1.68
CA ARG A 88 9.26 19.90 -1.11
C ARG A 88 7.80 19.62 -1.53
N GLU A 89 7.56 18.68 -2.44
CA GLU A 89 6.25 18.40 -3.05
C GLU A 89 5.83 16.93 -2.94
N THR A 90 6.63 16.08 -2.29
CA THR A 90 6.37 14.64 -2.15
C THR A 90 6.33 14.26 -0.68
N PHE A 91 5.26 13.57 -0.27
CA PHE A 91 5.05 13.07 1.08
C PHE A 91 5.00 11.55 1.07
N TYR A 92 5.71 10.91 2.00
CA TYR A 92 5.68 9.46 2.16
C TYR A 92 4.98 9.09 3.46
N LYS A 93 4.11 8.09 3.41
CA LYS A 93 3.41 7.56 4.58
C LYS A 93 3.47 6.03 4.54
N PRO A 94 3.96 5.36 5.60
CA PRO A 94 3.79 3.91 5.71
C PRO A 94 2.31 3.58 5.93
N HIS A 95 1.79 2.64 5.15
CA HIS A 95 0.43 2.11 5.28
C HIS A 95 0.48 0.63 5.63
N ILE A 96 -0.33 0.23 6.60
CA ILE A 96 -0.43 -1.17 7.01
C ILE A 96 -1.76 -1.70 6.51
N GLN A 97 -1.68 -2.56 5.51
CA GLN A 97 -2.86 -3.21 4.94
C GLN A 97 -3.06 -4.58 5.58
N ARG A 98 -4.30 -4.84 6.02
CA ARG A 98 -4.73 -6.17 6.46
C ARG A 98 -4.99 -7.04 5.23
N VAL A 99 -4.47 -8.26 5.25
CA VAL A 99 -4.68 -9.27 4.23
C VAL A 99 -5.02 -10.60 4.90
N PRO A 100 -5.94 -11.41 4.36
CA PRO A 100 -6.10 -12.78 4.84
C PRO A 100 -4.80 -13.56 4.57
N GLU A 101 -4.29 -14.30 5.55
CA GLU A 101 -3.15 -15.21 5.39
C GLU A 101 -3.57 -16.31 4.42
N LEU A 102 -2.70 -16.60 3.45
CA LEU A 102 -2.88 -17.70 2.51
C LEU A 102 -3.09 -18.99 3.31
N VAL A 103 -4.31 -19.53 3.28
CA VAL A 103 -4.56 -20.91 3.66
C VAL A 103 -3.99 -21.75 2.53
N ASN A 104 -2.75 -22.20 2.69
CA ASN A 104 -2.14 -23.22 1.83
C ASN A 104 -2.91 -24.54 1.94
#